data_AF-A0ABD2MU84-F1
#
_entry.id   AF-A0ABD2MU84-F1
#
_cell.length_a   1.000
_cell.length_b   1.000
_cell.length_c   1.000
_cell.angle_alpha   90.00
_cell.angle_beta   90.00
_cell.angle_gamma   90.00
#
_symmetry.space_group_name_H-M   'P 1'
#
loop_
_entity.id
_entity.type
_entity.pdbx_description
1 polymer ?
#
loop_
_entity_poly.entity_id
_entity_poly.type
_entity_poly.pdbx_seq_one_letter_code
_entity_poly.pdbx_strand_id
1 'polypeptide(L)'
;MVCVYGYLDVKLPAMEEWKTDPWTLTQVDKRFHGAGTASGKGILLCWFHIIEAFKRTNTPLPVNIKFVIESMNHRSSQGLAEFLQTKKLDFFSNVNCIVSCEGEWIGEKYPCIIYGTVGHLVFDIFVEQKDDSDIKADMEAIMNSLYDPIGEEILIPHFNDFVKQITPDEEGVYEAIQEFDIDKIRPSLPKNKQKWDKIKLLMHYWRLPNMHISEDINCSCDKNSKNIIKRQVIVKLVQRQVMDNAYMQFSSFVEETVVKLGIKSKVTCKMISSTRHWSENIRSWNYEAARRATIQTYKEEPSFIREDRPVTSISTLDGTLEKNILVLPLVGNGSKTGEANENIAYRNFFEGTKLLAAYLIQLAQVDDVEKPNI
;
A
#
# COMPACT_ATOMS: atom_id res chain seq x y z
N MET A 1 -5.26 -24.79 -3.64
CA MET A 1 -5.94 -24.17 -2.48
C MET A 1 -5.62 -22.69 -2.43
N VAL A 2 -6.63 -21.87 -2.18
CA VAL A 2 -6.51 -20.40 -2.09
C VAL A 2 -6.62 -19.99 -0.63
N CYS A 3 -5.75 -19.08 -0.18
CA CYS A 3 -5.92 -18.40 1.08
C CYS A 3 -6.53 -17.01 0.86
N VAL A 4 -7.71 -16.76 1.41
CA VAL A 4 -8.32 -15.43 1.46
C VAL A 4 -7.81 -14.72 2.70
N TYR A 5 -7.18 -13.58 2.51
CA TYR A 5 -6.78 -12.67 3.57
C TYR A 5 -7.79 -11.52 3.71
N GLY A 6 -8.14 -11.18 4.93
CA GLY A 6 -8.94 -9.99 5.24
C GLY A 6 -8.87 -9.62 6.71
N TYR A 7 -9.62 -8.60 7.11
CA TYR A 7 -9.61 -8.07 8.47
C TYR A 7 -10.99 -7.54 8.89
N LEU A 8 -11.23 -7.50 10.21
CA LEU A 8 -12.50 -7.11 10.80
C LEU A 8 -12.45 -5.80 11.60
N ASP A 9 -11.26 -5.38 12.03
CA ASP A 9 -11.10 -4.12 12.72
C ASP A 9 -11.34 -2.96 11.77
N VAL A 10 -11.87 -1.87 12.32
CA VAL A 10 -12.11 -0.61 11.61
C VAL A 10 -11.45 0.50 12.40
N LYS A 11 -11.05 1.58 11.73
CA LYS A 11 -10.63 2.79 12.44
C LYS A 11 -11.78 3.31 13.31
N LEU A 12 -11.44 3.85 14.48
CA LEU A 12 -12.45 4.49 15.33
C LEU A 12 -13.00 5.72 14.59
N PRO A 13 -14.31 5.79 14.30
CA PRO A 13 -14.91 6.91 13.59
C PRO A 13 -14.88 8.19 14.43
N ALA A 14 -14.45 9.31 13.82
CA ALA A 14 -14.66 10.65 14.36
C ALA A 14 -16.12 11.07 14.09
N MET A 15 -17.01 10.82 15.05
CA MET A 15 -18.48 10.88 14.84
C MET A 15 -18.96 12.20 14.22
N GLU A 16 -18.31 13.31 14.55
CA GLU A 16 -18.60 14.67 14.05
C GLU A 16 -18.38 14.85 12.55
N GLU A 17 -17.54 14.02 11.92
CA GLU A 17 -17.26 14.10 10.47
C GLU A 17 -18.24 13.26 9.63
N TRP A 18 -19.11 12.48 10.28
CA TRP A 18 -20.04 11.57 9.63
C TRP A 18 -21.43 12.18 9.43
N LYS A 19 -21.97 11.98 8.22
CA LYS A 19 -23.33 12.39 7.85
C LYS A 19 -24.40 11.38 8.27
N THR A 20 -24.02 10.12 8.47
CA THR A 20 -24.86 9.02 8.94
C THR A 20 -24.16 8.35 10.12
N ASP A 21 -24.89 7.72 11.04
CA ASP A 21 -24.27 6.97 12.13
C ASP A 21 -23.31 5.90 11.56
N PRO A 22 -21.99 5.96 11.84
CA PRO A 22 -21.02 5.02 11.30
C PRO A 22 -21.27 3.56 11.71
N TRP A 23 -21.98 3.33 12.82
CA TRP A 23 -22.24 1.98 13.33
C TRP A 23 -23.57 1.40 12.85
N THR A 24 -24.35 2.19 12.13
CA THR A 24 -25.63 1.78 11.55
C THR A 24 -25.52 1.78 10.03
N LEU A 25 -25.59 0.59 9.42
CA LEU A 25 -25.55 0.45 7.96
C LEU A 25 -26.71 1.24 7.33
N THR A 26 -26.38 2.29 6.59
CA THR A 26 -27.36 3.23 6.03
C THR A 26 -27.30 3.21 4.50
N GLN A 27 -28.45 3.10 3.84
CA GLN A 27 -28.54 3.12 2.38
C GLN A 27 -28.80 4.54 1.89
N VAL A 28 -27.89 5.10 1.08
CA VAL A 28 -28.02 6.43 0.48
C VAL A 28 -27.51 6.36 -0.96
N ASP A 29 -28.29 6.87 -1.92
CA ASP A 29 -27.88 7.00 -3.33
C ASP A 29 -27.25 5.73 -3.96
N LYS A 30 -27.83 4.56 -3.66
CA LYS A 30 -27.35 3.23 -4.09
C LYS A 30 -25.94 2.89 -3.57
N ARG A 31 -25.61 3.38 -2.37
CA ARG A 31 -24.39 3.07 -1.64
C ARG A 31 -24.77 2.64 -0.22
N PHE A 32 -24.04 1.66 0.31
CA PHE A 32 -24.11 1.27 1.70
C PHE A 32 -23.08 2.06 2.48
N HIS A 33 -23.52 2.93 3.39
CA HIS A 33 -22.67 3.74 4.27
C HIS A 33 -22.53 3.08 5.63
N GLY A 34 -21.32 3.15 6.18
CA GLY A 34 -21.00 2.64 7.51
C GLY A 34 -19.53 2.26 7.64
N ALA A 35 -19.01 2.29 8.86
CA ALA A 35 -17.62 1.93 9.15
C ALA A 35 -17.37 0.45 8.83
N GLY A 36 -16.42 0.19 7.94
CA GLY A 36 -16.05 -1.14 7.47
C GLY A 36 -16.85 -1.66 6.27
N THR A 37 -17.67 -0.82 5.63
CA THR A 37 -18.41 -1.20 4.41
C THR A 37 -17.49 -1.40 3.20
N ALA A 38 -16.46 -0.57 3.05
CA ALA A 38 -15.43 -0.67 2.01
C ALA A 38 -14.10 -1.22 2.55
N SER A 39 -13.83 -1.07 3.84
CA SER A 39 -12.60 -1.53 4.52
C SER A 39 -12.89 -2.75 5.41
N GLY A 40 -12.52 -3.94 4.94
CA GLY A 40 -12.59 -5.16 5.76
C GLY A 40 -13.96 -5.86 5.73
N LYS A 41 -14.94 -5.41 6.53
CA LYS A 41 -16.17 -6.20 6.80
C LYS A 41 -17.04 -6.43 5.56
N GLY A 42 -17.34 -5.39 4.79
CA GLY A 42 -18.16 -5.53 3.58
C GLY A 42 -17.49 -6.43 2.53
N ILE A 43 -16.18 -6.34 2.41
CA ILE A 43 -15.36 -7.16 1.52
C ILE A 43 -15.36 -8.63 1.96
N LEU A 44 -15.24 -8.90 3.26
CA LEU A 44 -15.36 -10.26 3.81
C LEU A 44 -16.75 -10.85 3.59
N LEU A 45 -17.81 -10.04 3.70
CA LEU A 45 -19.17 -10.50 3.40
C LEU A 45 -19.32 -10.97 1.95
N CYS A 46 -18.67 -10.31 0.98
CA CYS A 46 -18.66 -10.78 -0.41
C CYS A 46 -18.13 -12.23 -0.51
N TRP A 47 -17.04 -12.55 0.18
CA TRP A 47 -16.50 -13.92 0.21
C TRP A 47 -17.47 -14.95 0.78
N PHE A 48 -18.16 -14.61 1.87
CA PHE A 48 -19.16 -15.49 2.46
C PHE A 48 -20.40 -15.66 1.58
N HIS A 49 -20.86 -14.60 0.92
CA HIS A 49 -21.97 -14.67 -0.03
C HIS A 49 -21.67 -15.57 -1.23
N ILE A 50 -20.42 -15.65 -1.67
CA ILE A 50 -20.04 -16.58 -2.75
C ILE A 50 -20.17 -18.02 -2.26
N ILE A 51 -19.63 -18.35 -1.10
CA ILE A 51 -19.75 -19.70 -0.51
C ILE A 51 -21.22 -20.07 -0.36
N GLU A 52 -22.04 -19.14 0.14
CA GLU A 52 -23.48 -19.33 0.24
C GLU A 52 -24.15 -19.53 -1.12
N ALA A 53 -23.77 -18.77 -2.15
CA ALA A 53 -24.33 -18.89 -3.50
C ALA A 53 -24.01 -20.24 -4.14
N PHE A 54 -22.76 -20.72 -4.04
CA PHE A 54 -22.37 -22.06 -4.52
C PHE A 54 -23.17 -23.15 -3.79
N LYS A 55 -23.30 -23.04 -2.46
CA LYS A 55 -24.10 -23.98 -1.66
C LYS A 55 -25.58 -23.98 -2.05
N ARG A 56 -26.20 -22.81 -2.18
CA ARG A 56 -27.64 -22.67 -2.51
C ARG A 56 -27.97 -23.14 -3.92
N THR A 57 -27.03 -23.05 -4.86
CA THR A 57 -27.19 -23.52 -6.24
C THR A 57 -26.79 -24.97 -6.43
N ASN A 58 -26.39 -25.68 -5.36
CA ASN A 58 -25.85 -27.04 -5.41
C ASN A 58 -24.67 -27.19 -6.40
N THR A 59 -23.88 -26.12 -6.56
CA THR A 59 -22.68 -26.10 -7.37
C THR A 59 -21.47 -26.33 -6.46
N PRO A 60 -20.59 -27.31 -6.74
CA PRO A 60 -19.36 -27.49 -5.97
C PRO A 60 -18.49 -26.23 -6.01
N LEU A 61 -17.87 -25.89 -4.88
CA LEU A 61 -16.84 -24.85 -4.88
C LEU A 61 -15.67 -25.30 -5.79
N PRO A 62 -15.22 -24.45 -6.73
CA PRO A 62 -14.24 -24.85 -7.73
C PRO A 62 -12.82 -25.00 -7.15
N VAL A 63 -12.57 -24.41 -5.98
CA VAL A 63 -11.30 -24.54 -5.24
C VAL A 63 -11.57 -24.65 -3.74
N ASN A 64 -10.62 -25.26 -3.02
CA ASN A 64 -10.60 -25.19 -1.56
C ASN A 64 -10.12 -23.80 -1.09
N ILE A 65 -10.79 -23.25 -0.08
CA ILE A 65 -10.53 -21.92 0.48
C ILE A 65 -10.11 -22.05 1.94
N LYS A 66 -9.02 -21.37 2.32
CA LYS A 66 -8.62 -21.10 3.70
C LYS A 66 -8.80 -19.61 3.98
N PHE A 67 -9.26 -19.26 5.17
CA PHE A 67 -9.40 -17.86 5.59
C PHE A 67 -8.37 -17.50 6.64
N VAL A 68 -7.72 -16.36 6.46
CA VAL A 68 -6.99 -15.64 7.50
C VAL A 68 -7.69 -14.31 7.69
N ILE A 69 -8.34 -14.15 8.84
CA ILE A 69 -9.09 -12.95 9.17
C ILE A 69 -8.50 -12.38 10.46
N GLU A 70 -7.84 -11.23 10.37
CA GLU A 70 -7.27 -10.57 11.55
C GLU A 70 -8.18 -9.46 12.10
N SER A 71 -7.76 -8.88 13.22
CA SER A 71 -8.41 -7.74 13.87
C SER A 71 -7.40 -6.69 14.34
N MET A 72 -6.22 -6.63 13.71
CA MET A 72 -5.15 -5.70 14.03
C MET A 72 -4.65 -4.93 12.80
N ASN A 73 -5.38 -4.91 11.68
CA ASN A 73 -4.93 -4.30 10.43
C ASN A 73 -4.65 -2.79 10.59
N HIS A 74 -5.55 -2.07 11.26
CA HIS A 74 -5.38 -0.66 11.60
C HIS A 74 -4.43 -0.41 12.79
N ARG A 75 -3.83 -1.48 13.32
CA ARG A 75 -2.77 -1.48 14.34
C ARG A 75 -1.49 -2.15 13.81
N SER A 76 -1.23 -1.98 12.51
CA SER A 76 -0.04 -2.50 11.81
C SER A 76 0.08 -4.02 11.79
N SER A 77 -1.05 -4.72 11.82
CA SER A 77 -1.14 -6.19 11.80
C SER A 77 -0.28 -6.86 12.87
N GLN A 78 -0.28 -6.30 14.09
CA GLN A 78 0.53 -6.80 15.19
C GLN A 78 0.26 -8.28 15.47
N GLY A 79 1.32 -9.10 15.47
CA GLY A 79 1.25 -10.54 15.67
C GLY A 79 1.03 -11.38 14.40
N LEU A 80 0.71 -10.75 13.26
CA LEU A 80 0.50 -11.48 12.00
C LEU A 80 1.77 -12.22 11.56
N ALA A 81 2.94 -11.58 11.59
CA ALA A 81 4.20 -12.19 11.19
C ALA A 81 4.52 -13.47 12.00
N GLU A 82 4.36 -13.40 13.33
CA GLU A 82 4.56 -14.55 14.22
C GLU A 82 3.57 -15.68 13.91
N PHE A 83 2.29 -15.36 13.73
CA PHE A 83 1.27 -16.33 13.36
C PHE A 83 1.60 -17.02 12.03
N LEU A 84 1.95 -16.26 11.00
CA LEU A 84 2.31 -16.80 9.69
C LEU A 84 3.52 -17.73 9.79
N GLN A 85 4.56 -17.32 10.54
CA GLN A 85 5.77 -18.13 10.71
C GLN A 85 5.47 -19.46 11.43
N THR A 86 4.71 -19.42 12.53
CA THR A 86 4.36 -20.63 13.29
C THR A 86 3.47 -21.61 12.50
N LYS A 87 2.70 -21.10 11.53
CA LYS A 87 1.76 -21.88 10.73
C LYS A 87 2.23 -22.17 9.30
N LYS A 88 3.40 -21.67 8.89
CA LYS A 88 3.94 -21.78 7.51
C LYS A 88 3.95 -23.24 7.02
N LEU A 89 4.44 -24.16 7.86
CA LEU A 89 4.61 -25.57 7.52
C LEU A 89 3.37 -26.45 7.79
N ASP A 90 2.29 -25.89 8.34
CA ASP A 90 1.05 -26.61 8.65
C ASP A 90 -0.10 -25.98 7.86
N PHE A 91 -0.75 -24.95 8.43
CA PHE A 91 -1.92 -24.31 7.83
C PHE A 91 -1.63 -23.75 6.41
N PHE A 92 -0.42 -23.28 6.12
CA PHE A 92 -0.09 -22.71 4.82
C PHE A 92 0.62 -23.68 3.87
N SER A 93 0.93 -24.90 4.31
CA SER A 93 1.74 -25.87 3.54
C SER A 93 1.21 -26.14 2.13
N ASN A 94 -0.11 -26.32 2.00
CA ASN A 94 -0.79 -26.60 0.74
C ASN A 94 -1.47 -25.39 0.08
N VAL A 95 -1.18 -24.17 0.56
CA VAL A 95 -1.67 -22.93 -0.06
C VAL A 95 -0.83 -22.63 -1.31
N ASN A 96 -1.50 -22.45 -2.45
CA ASN A 96 -0.85 -22.13 -3.73
C ASN A 96 -0.75 -20.63 -3.97
N CYS A 97 -1.78 -19.88 -3.59
CA CYS A 97 -1.80 -18.43 -3.68
C CYS A 97 -2.64 -17.82 -2.55
N ILE A 98 -2.42 -16.53 -2.34
CA ILE A 98 -3.14 -15.69 -1.41
C ILE A 98 -3.93 -14.66 -2.22
N VAL A 99 -5.16 -14.36 -1.82
CA VAL A 99 -5.94 -13.26 -2.38
C VAL A 99 -6.33 -12.31 -1.25
N SER A 100 -6.06 -11.04 -1.45
CA SER A 100 -6.56 -9.93 -0.63
C SER A 100 -7.37 -9.00 -1.52
N CYS A 101 -8.40 -8.38 -0.94
CA CYS A 101 -9.24 -7.40 -1.63
C CYS A 101 -9.03 -5.99 -1.05
N GLU A 102 -7.84 -5.75 -0.51
CA GLU A 102 -7.38 -4.44 -0.05
C GLU A 102 -7.14 -3.48 -1.22
N GLY A 103 -7.29 -2.18 -0.93
CA GLY A 103 -7.09 -1.11 -1.92
C GLY A 103 -8.34 -0.80 -2.73
N GLU A 104 -8.17 0.13 -3.67
CA GLU A 104 -9.26 0.71 -4.43
C GLU A 104 -8.91 0.80 -5.91
N TRP A 105 -9.91 0.91 -6.77
CA TRP A 105 -9.71 1.33 -8.14
C TRP A 105 -9.29 2.79 -8.17
N ILE A 106 -8.48 3.17 -9.18
CA ILE A 106 -7.98 4.53 -9.31
C ILE A 106 -9.10 5.56 -9.53
N GLY A 107 -10.21 5.12 -10.13
CA GLY A 107 -11.45 5.88 -10.29
C GLY A 107 -12.67 5.07 -9.83
N GLU A 108 -13.85 5.42 -10.32
CA GLU A 108 -15.12 4.79 -9.91
C GLU A 108 -15.72 3.87 -10.99
N LYS A 109 -15.31 4.03 -12.25
CA LYS A 109 -15.96 3.36 -13.37
C LYS A 109 -15.30 2.04 -13.74
N TYR A 110 -13.97 2.03 -13.86
CA TYR A 110 -13.23 0.91 -14.43
C TYR A 110 -12.50 0.09 -13.35
N PRO A 111 -12.63 -1.26 -13.38
CA PRO A 111 -12.00 -2.11 -12.39
C PRO A 111 -10.48 -2.13 -12.52
N CYS A 112 -9.81 -2.28 -11.38
CA CYS A 112 -8.35 -2.35 -11.31
C CYS A 112 -7.89 -3.64 -10.62
N ILE A 113 -6.67 -4.07 -10.94
CA ILE A 113 -5.95 -5.12 -10.22
C ILE A 113 -4.64 -4.52 -9.72
N ILE A 114 -4.36 -4.63 -8.42
CA ILE A 114 -3.15 -4.07 -7.81
C ILE A 114 -2.04 -5.12 -7.89
N TYR A 115 -0.89 -4.74 -8.45
CA TYR A 115 0.28 -5.62 -8.58
C TYR A 115 1.51 -5.13 -7.84
N GLY A 116 1.40 -4.06 -7.06
CA GLY A 116 2.51 -3.63 -6.22
C GLY A 116 2.20 -2.44 -5.33
N THR A 117 2.98 -2.31 -4.27
CA THR A 117 2.93 -1.24 -3.27
C THR A 117 4.34 -0.73 -3.02
N VAL A 118 4.48 0.54 -2.70
CA VAL A 118 5.77 1.10 -2.24
C VAL A 118 6.05 0.66 -0.79
N GLY A 119 7.32 0.68 -0.39
CA GLY A 119 7.74 0.48 1.00
C GLY A 119 8.10 1.82 1.64
N HIS A 120 8.09 1.91 2.97
CA HIS A 120 8.52 3.11 3.69
C HIS A 120 9.56 2.77 4.77
N LEU A 121 10.55 3.64 4.94
CA LEU A 121 11.34 3.75 6.17
C LEU A 121 10.97 5.08 6.83
N VAL A 122 10.55 5.04 8.10
CA VAL A 122 10.22 6.25 8.86
C VAL A 122 11.29 6.47 9.91
N PHE A 123 11.92 7.63 9.89
CA PHE A 123 12.98 8.04 10.79
C PHE A 123 12.57 9.26 11.61
N ASP A 124 12.98 9.28 12.87
CA ASP A 124 13.08 10.49 13.67
C ASP A 124 14.56 10.90 13.77
N ILE A 125 14.85 12.12 13.31
CA ILE A 125 16.16 12.75 13.49
C ILE A 125 16.04 13.76 14.64
N PHE A 126 16.91 13.60 15.63
CA PHE A 126 17.01 14.45 16.81
C PHE A 126 18.29 15.28 16.73
N VAL A 127 18.20 16.58 17.02
CA VAL A 127 19.35 17.46 17.22
C VAL A 127 19.25 18.02 18.64
N GLU A 128 20.17 17.57 19.50
CA GLU A 128 20.32 18.01 20.89
C GLU A 128 21.43 19.06 20.96
N GLN A 129 21.10 20.24 21.51
CA GLN A 129 22.00 21.36 21.62
C GLN A 129 23.24 21.00 22.46
N LYS A 130 24.41 21.36 21.96
CA LYS A 130 25.68 21.34 22.68
C LYS A 130 26.32 22.72 22.57
N ASP A 131 26.75 23.27 23.70
CA ASP A 131 27.29 24.62 23.77
C ASP A 131 26.30 25.65 23.18
N ASP A 132 26.80 26.69 22.50
CA ASP A 132 25.99 27.73 21.83
C ASP A 132 25.61 27.38 20.38
N SER A 133 25.42 26.09 20.06
CA SER A 133 25.07 25.67 18.69
C SER A 133 23.65 26.10 18.28
N ASP A 134 23.47 26.47 17.01
CA ASP A 134 22.15 26.72 16.43
C ASP A 134 21.58 25.41 15.88
N ILE A 135 20.83 24.73 16.74
CA ILE A 135 20.20 23.44 16.40
C ILE A 135 19.25 23.53 15.21
N LYS A 136 18.60 24.68 14.97
CA LYS A 136 17.66 24.84 13.84
C LYS A 136 18.42 24.90 12.53
N ALA A 137 19.50 25.68 12.50
CA ALA A 137 20.40 25.74 11.34
C ALA A 137 21.06 24.38 11.08
N ASP A 138 21.51 23.67 12.13
CA ASP A 138 22.07 22.32 12.01
C ASP A 138 21.06 21.34 11.40
N MET A 139 19.81 21.35 11.87
CA MET A 139 18.74 20.50 11.33
C MET A 139 18.43 20.83 9.87
N GLU A 140 18.31 22.11 9.52
CA GLU A 140 18.05 22.52 8.14
C GLU A 140 19.19 22.10 7.20
N ALA A 141 20.44 22.26 7.63
CA ALA A 141 21.60 21.84 6.86
C ALA A 141 21.64 20.32 6.62
N ILE A 142 21.27 19.52 7.63
CA ILE A 142 21.13 18.06 7.47
C ILE A 142 20.02 17.75 6.46
N MET A 143 18.84 18.34 6.59
CA MET A 143 17.71 18.07 5.69
C MET A 143 18.02 18.43 4.23
N ASN A 144 18.64 19.59 4.01
CA ASN A 144 19.04 20.05 2.67
C ASN A 144 20.12 19.17 2.03
N SER A 145 20.88 18.40 2.83
CA SER A 145 21.84 17.43 2.32
C SER A 145 21.23 16.09 1.93
N LEU A 146 20.04 15.76 2.46
CA LEU A 146 19.38 14.48 2.27
C LEU A 146 18.48 14.47 1.02
N TYR A 147 17.84 15.60 0.74
CA TYR A 147 16.78 15.67 -0.26
C TYR A 147 16.72 17.06 -0.90
N ASP A 148 16.63 17.09 -2.23
CA ASP A 148 16.30 18.30 -2.97
C ASP A 148 14.77 18.39 -3.16
N PRO A 149 14.07 19.33 -2.50
CA PRO A 149 12.63 19.49 -2.66
C PRO A 149 12.21 20.06 -4.01
N ILE A 150 13.13 20.68 -4.78
CA ILE A 150 12.82 21.26 -6.10
C ILE A 150 12.91 20.18 -7.18
N GLY A 151 14.04 19.46 -7.22
CA GLY A 151 14.25 18.32 -8.11
C GLY A 151 13.50 17.06 -7.69
N GLU A 152 13.03 17.02 -6.44
CA GLU A 152 12.42 15.85 -5.79
C GLU A 152 13.31 14.61 -5.82
N GLU A 153 14.58 14.82 -5.48
CA GLU A 153 15.62 13.81 -5.57
C GLU A 153 16.27 13.55 -4.22
N ILE A 154 16.47 12.27 -3.91
CA ILE A 154 17.26 11.84 -2.76
C ILE A 154 18.74 12.03 -3.12
N LEU A 155 19.44 12.84 -2.32
CA LEU A 155 20.84 13.22 -2.56
C LEU A 155 21.85 12.21 -1.98
N ILE A 156 21.36 11.14 -1.36
CA ILE A 156 22.18 10.06 -0.81
C ILE A 156 22.86 9.32 -1.97
N PRO A 157 24.20 9.23 -2.00
CA PRO A 157 24.93 8.55 -3.06
C PRO A 157 24.46 7.11 -3.26
N HIS A 158 24.33 6.70 -4.53
CA HIS A 158 23.96 5.33 -4.93
C HIS A 158 22.59 4.84 -4.44
N PHE A 159 21.74 5.72 -3.88
CA PHE A 159 20.42 5.33 -3.38
C PHE A 159 19.48 4.86 -4.52
N ASN A 160 19.60 5.51 -5.68
CA ASN A 160 18.78 5.27 -6.85
C ASN A 160 19.33 4.17 -7.78
N ASP A 161 20.52 3.63 -7.52
CA ASP A 161 21.20 2.66 -8.41
C ASP A 161 20.41 1.35 -8.60
N PHE A 162 19.58 1.00 -7.62
CA PHE A 162 18.76 -0.21 -7.66
C PHE A 162 17.39 -0.01 -8.34
N VAL A 163 17.05 1.23 -8.71
CA VAL A 163 15.81 1.54 -9.43
C VAL A 163 15.94 1.03 -10.86
N LYS A 164 15.06 0.09 -11.24
CA LYS A 164 15.04 -0.42 -12.61
C LYS A 164 14.85 0.72 -13.61
N GLN A 165 15.43 0.58 -14.79
CA GLN A 165 15.00 1.37 -15.94
C GLN A 165 13.59 0.94 -16.35
N ILE A 166 12.80 1.89 -16.85
CA ILE A 166 11.48 1.59 -17.38
C ILE A 166 11.64 0.79 -18.68
N THR A 167 10.79 -0.23 -18.85
CA THR A 167 10.73 -1.03 -20.07
C THR A 167 9.51 -0.62 -20.89
N PRO A 168 9.52 -0.82 -22.23
CA PRO A 168 8.33 -0.56 -23.05
C PRO A 168 7.08 -1.32 -22.59
N ASP A 169 7.26 -2.56 -22.10
CA ASP A 169 6.19 -3.36 -21.53
C ASP A 169 5.58 -2.71 -20.27
N GLU A 170 6.41 -2.13 -19.38
CA GLU A 170 5.96 -1.41 -18.19
C GLU A 170 5.29 -0.08 -18.56
N GLU A 171 5.83 0.64 -19.55
CA GLU A 171 5.26 1.88 -20.05
C GLU A 171 3.86 1.67 -20.66
N GLY A 172 3.69 0.61 -21.47
CA GLY A 172 2.39 0.23 -22.03
C GLY A 172 1.32 -0.08 -20.98
N VAL A 173 1.72 -0.58 -19.80
CA VAL A 173 0.78 -0.75 -18.66
C VAL A 173 0.26 0.60 -18.18
N TYR A 174 1.11 1.63 -18.11
CA TYR A 174 0.69 2.98 -17.68
C TYR A 174 -0.17 3.68 -18.72
N GLU A 175 0.14 3.50 -20.00
CA GLU A 175 -0.67 4.01 -21.10
C GLU A 175 -2.11 3.46 -21.03
N ALA A 176 -2.25 2.15 -20.81
CA ALA A 176 -3.53 1.44 -20.79
C ALA A 176 -4.49 1.83 -19.64
N ILE A 177 -4.04 2.58 -18.62
CA ILE A 177 -4.89 2.97 -17.49
C ILE A 177 -6.02 3.90 -17.95
N GLN A 178 -7.26 3.51 -17.74
CA GLN A 178 -8.41 4.20 -18.37
C GLN A 178 -8.91 5.43 -17.59
N GLU A 179 -8.77 5.46 -16.26
CA GLU A 179 -9.41 6.48 -15.39
C GLU A 179 -8.41 7.35 -14.62
N PHE A 180 -7.34 7.78 -15.29
CA PHE A 180 -6.38 8.73 -14.72
C PHE A 180 -6.37 10.03 -15.53
N ASP A 181 -7.23 10.96 -15.14
CA ASP A 181 -7.38 12.26 -15.78
C ASP A 181 -6.40 13.27 -15.16
N ILE A 182 -5.30 13.53 -15.88
CA ILE A 182 -4.27 14.48 -15.43
C ILE A 182 -4.87 15.87 -15.25
N ASP A 183 -5.79 16.30 -16.11
CA ASP A 183 -6.27 17.68 -16.11
C ASP A 183 -7.11 17.98 -14.86
N LYS A 184 -7.77 16.98 -14.29
CA LYS A 184 -8.48 17.10 -13.02
C LYS A 184 -7.55 17.22 -11.81
N ILE A 185 -6.42 16.52 -11.83
CA ILE A 185 -5.45 16.55 -10.71
C ILE A 185 -4.44 17.68 -10.85
N ARG A 186 -4.17 18.16 -12.07
CA ARG A 186 -3.15 19.19 -12.35
C ARG A 186 -3.26 20.43 -11.44
N PRO A 187 -4.46 20.96 -11.12
CA PRO A 187 -4.59 22.11 -10.22
C PRO A 187 -4.11 21.86 -8.79
N SER A 188 -4.18 20.62 -8.29
CA SER A 188 -3.70 20.25 -6.96
C SER A 188 -2.22 19.86 -6.94
N LEU A 189 -1.59 19.68 -8.11
CA LEU A 189 -0.17 19.34 -8.20
C LEU A 189 0.73 20.55 -7.94
N PRO A 190 1.88 20.34 -7.27
CA PRO A 190 2.98 21.30 -7.21
C PRO A 190 3.38 21.84 -8.59
N LYS A 191 3.81 23.10 -8.67
CA LYS A 191 4.10 23.81 -9.94
C LYS A 191 5.09 23.06 -10.85
N ASN A 192 6.08 22.37 -10.27
CA ASN A 192 7.05 21.54 -11.00
C ASN A 192 6.40 20.31 -11.67
N LYS A 193 5.36 19.74 -11.05
CA LYS A 193 4.61 18.56 -11.52
C LYS A 193 3.49 18.87 -12.50
N GLN A 194 3.00 20.10 -12.52
CA GLN A 194 1.89 20.50 -13.43
C GLN A 194 2.21 20.28 -14.91
N LYS A 195 3.51 20.31 -15.27
CA LYS A 195 3.99 20.09 -16.65
C LYS A 195 4.22 18.62 -17.00
N TRP A 196 4.08 17.70 -16.05
CA TRP A 196 4.37 16.29 -16.27
C TRP A 196 3.19 15.61 -16.98
N ASP A 197 3.52 14.64 -17.83
CA ASP A 197 2.54 13.74 -18.42
C ASP A 197 2.09 12.67 -17.43
N LYS A 198 1.10 11.87 -17.85
CA LYS A 198 0.49 10.80 -17.04
C LYS A 198 1.54 9.76 -16.65
N ILE A 199 2.36 9.34 -17.61
CA ILE A 199 3.33 8.27 -17.41
C ILE A 199 4.34 8.72 -16.36
N LYS A 200 4.92 9.90 -16.51
CA LYS A 200 5.88 10.47 -15.57
C LYS A 200 5.30 10.64 -14.16
N LEU A 201 4.04 11.08 -14.04
CA LEU A 201 3.36 11.16 -12.73
C LEU A 201 3.18 9.79 -12.09
N LEU A 202 2.64 8.83 -12.83
CA LEU A 202 2.45 7.46 -12.35
C LEU A 202 3.78 6.79 -11.99
N MET A 203 4.83 7.03 -12.77
CA MET A 203 6.17 6.55 -12.45
C MET A 203 6.66 7.16 -11.13
N HIS A 204 6.49 8.47 -10.94
CA HIS A 204 6.89 9.14 -9.72
C HIS A 204 6.16 8.59 -8.49
N TYR A 205 4.86 8.33 -8.60
CA TYR A 205 4.11 7.71 -7.53
C TYR A 205 4.56 6.28 -7.30
N TRP A 206 4.65 5.45 -8.33
CA TRP A 206 4.67 4.01 -8.12
C TRP A 206 6.06 3.39 -8.11
N ARG A 207 7.02 3.92 -8.86
CA ARG A 207 8.30 3.23 -9.13
C ARG A 207 9.56 4.05 -8.88
N LEU A 208 9.45 5.35 -8.65
CA LEU A 208 10.60 6.18 -8.30
C LEU A 208 10.66 6.38 -6.77
N PRO A 209 11.83 6.20 -6.15
CA PRO A 209 12.01 6.50 -4.74
C PRO A 209 11.83 8.00 -4.52
N ASN A 210 11.39 8.36 -3.33
CA ASN A 210 11.17 9.75 -2.94
C ASN A 210 11.35 9.88 -1.42
N MET A 211 11.49 11.09 -0.91
CA MET A 211 11.58 11.37 0.52
C MET A 211 10.60 12.48 0.89
N HIS A 212 9.89 12.28 1.99
CA HIS A 212 9.05 13.31 2.59
C HIS A 212 9.64 13.70 3.95
N ILE A 213 9.87 15.00 4.13
CA ILE A 213 10.37 15.57 5.38
C ILE A 213 9.24 16.37 5.99
N SER A 214 8.87 16.04 7.23
CA SER A 214 7.78 16.75 7.93
C SER A 214 8.09 18.24 8.08
N GLU A 215 7.08 19.09 7.91
CA GLU A 215 7.18 20.53 8.21
C GLU A 215 7.22 20.79 9.72
N ASP A 216 6.60 19.90 10.50
CA ASP A 216 6.53 20.03 11.96
C ASP A 216 7.88 19.74 12.61
N ILE A 217 8.38 20.72 13.37
CA ILE A 217 9.54 20.58 14.24
C ILE A 217 9.06 20.55 15.69
N ASN A 218 9.14 19.38 16.31
CA ASN A 218 8.81 19.24 17.72
C ASN A 218 10.02 19.68 18.55
N CYS A 219 9.93 20.82 19.24
CA CYS A 219 10.93 21.19 20.26
C CYS A 219 10.48 20.73 21.64
N SER A 220 11.37 20.01 22.34
CA SER A 220 11.37 19.96 23.80
C SER A 220 12.39 20.98 24.28
N CYS A 221 11.89 22.17 24.57
CA CYS A 221 12.65 23.35 24.99
C CYS A 221 12.25 23.66 26.45
N ASP A 222 12.90 23.07 27.45
CA ASP A 222 12.66 23.38 28.87
C ASP A 222 13.72 24.38 29.36
N LYS A 223 13.32 25.34 30.21
CA LYS A 223 14.24 26.38 30.74
C LYS A 223 15.48 25.83 31.47
N ASN A 224 15.43 24.57 31.90
CA ASN A 224 16.47 23.90 32.68
C ASN A 224 17.08 22.66 31.97
N SER A 225 16.75 22.39 30.71
CA SER A 225 17.28 21.25 29.95
C SER A 225 17.89 21.70 28.61
N LYS A 226 18.70 20.82 28.00
CA LYS A 226 19.24 21.08 26.67
C LYS A 226 18.11 21.08 25.65
N ASN A 227 18.07 22.07 24.77
CA ASN A 227 17.08 22.14 23.71
C ASN A 227 17.24 20.94 22.76
N ILE A 228 16.15 20.22 22.50
CA ILE A 228 16.12 19.12 21.54
C ILE A 228 15.03 19.40 20.53
N ILE A 229 15.39 19.38 19.25
CA ILE A 229 14.42 19.38 18.16
C ILE A 229 14.38 18.02 17.48
N LYS A 230 13.16 17.59 17.15
CA LYS A 230 12.87 16.37 16.41
C LYS A 230 12.25 16.74 15.07
N ARG A 231 12.69 16.06 14.00
CA ARG A 231 12.04 16.09 12.69
C ARG A 231 11.87 14.67 12.14
N GLN A 232 10.70 14.40 11.59
CA GLN A 232 10.39 13.09 10.99
C GLN A 232 10.70 13.11 9.49
N VAL A 233 11.29 12.01 9.00
CA VAL A 233 11.62 11.77 7.60
C VAL A 233 11.05 10.43 7.17
N ILE A 234 10.34 10.41 6.06
CA ILE A 234 9.79 9.20 5.44
C ILE A 234 10.51 8.98 4.12
N VAL A 235 11.21 7.86 4.00
CA VAL A 235 11.89 7.45 2.78
C VAL A 235 11.03 6.40 2.07
N LYS A 236 10.62 6.72 0.85
CA LYS A 236 9.86 5.83 -0.03
C LYS A 236 10.79 4.89 -0.78
N LEU A 237 10.54 3.60 -0.61
CA LEU A 237 11.26 2.51 -1.23
C LEU A 237 10.44 1.88 -2.35
N VAL A 238 11.13 1.50 -3.41
CA VAL A 238 10.53 0.91 -4.61
C VAL A 238 11.12 -0.46 -4.90
N GLN A 239 10.60 -1.13 -5.92
CA GLN A 239 10.98 -2.49 -6.27
C GLN A 239 12.51 -2.65 -6.37
N ARG A 240 13.05 -3.70 -5.71
CA ARG A 240 14.48 -4.07 -5.58
C ARG A 240 15.27 -3.30 -4.53
N GLN A 241 14.72 -2.26 -3.91
CA GLN A 241 15.38 -1.63 -2.77
C GLN A 241 15.21 -2.49 -1.52
N VAL A 242 16.31 -3.09 -1.06
CA VAL A 242 16.35 -3.89 0.17
C VAL A 242 16.32 -2.94 1.37
N MET A 243 15.37 -3.20 2.28
CA MET A 243 15.13 -2.38 3.48
C MET A 243 16.41 -2.12 4.29
N ASP A 244 17.14 -3.18 4.64
CA ASP A 244 18.34 -3.08 5.48
C ASP A 244 19.45 -2.26 4.81
N ASN A 245 19.63 -2.45 3.50
CA ASN A 245 20.62 -1.67 2.73
C ASN A 245 20.23 -0.19 2.68
N ALA A 246 18.96 0.12 2.42
CA ALA A 246 18.47 1.49 2.39
C ALA A 246 18.55 2.16 3.78
N TYR A 247 18.27 1.40 4.85
CA TYR A 247 18.43 1.85 6.24
C TYR A 247 19.89 2.17 6.57
N MET A 248 20.81 1.28 6.23
CA MET A 248 22.25 1.49 6.45
C MET A 248 22.76 2.69 5.64
N GLN A 249 22.42 2.77 4.34
CA GLN A 249 22.80 3.91 3.49
C GLN A 249 22.30 5.24 4.05
N PHE A 250 21.03 5.30 4.45
CA PHE A 250 20.46 6.52 5.04
C PHE A 250 21.15 6.90 6.36
N SER A 251 21.30 5.93 7.27
CA SER A 251 21.85 6.19 8.61
C SER A 251 23.32 6.62 8.54
N SER A 252 24.13 5.91 7.76
CA SER A 252 25.54 6.26 7.55
C SER A 252 25.71 7.61 6.88
N PHE A 253 24.86 7.95 5.89
CA PHE A 253 24.94 9.25 5.23
C PHE A 253 24.59 10.42 6.17
N VAL A 254 23.64 10.24 7.09
CA VAL A 254 23.35 11.25 8.13
C VAL A 254 24.57 11.45 9.02
N GLU A 255 25.22 10.37 9.47
CA GLU A 255 26.43 10.44 10.30
C GLU A 255 27.60 11.13 9.57
N GLU A 256 27.84 10.77 8.31
CA GLU A 256 28.85 11.40 7.45
C GLU A 256 28.57 12.88 7.23
N THR A 257 27.31 13.25 7.02
CA THR A 257 26.87 14.64 6.84
C THR A 257 27.19 15.48 8.08
N VAL A 258 26.90 14.96 9.27
CA VAL A 258 27.18 15.64 10.54
C VAL A 258 28.67 15.94 10.68
N VAL A 259 29.53 14.97 10.34
CA VAL A 259 30.99 15.15 10.35
C VAL A 259 31.43 16.16 9.29
N LYS A 260 30.94 16.03 8.05
CA LYS A 260 31.30 16.88 6.91
C LYS A 260 30.93 18.35 7.13
N LEU A 261 29.78 18.61 7.75
CA LEU A 261 29.30 19.97 8.04
C LEU A 261 29.90 20.54 9.34
N GLY A 262 30.64 19.75 10.12
CA GLY A 262 31.22 20.18 11.39
C GLY A 262 30.17 20.50 12.47
N ILE A 263 29.03 19.81 12.44
CA ILE A 263 27.92 20.03 13.37
C ILE A 263 28.36 19.58 14.78
N LYS A 264 28.37 20.53 15.73
CA LYS A 264 28.77 20.29 17.12
C LYS A 264 27.65 19.69 17.97
N SER A 265 26.40 19.96 17.60
CA SER A 265 25.21 19.42 18.24
C SER A 265 25.22 17.90 18.20
N LYS A 266 24.62 17.26 19.21
CA LYS A 266 24.49 15.80 19.19
C LYS A 266 23.31 15.42 18.30
N VAL A 267 23.60 14.75 17.19
CA VAL A 267 22.59 14.26 16.26
C VAL A 267 22.32 12.78 16.53
N THR A 268 21.06 12.36 16.47
CA THR A 268 20.68 10.94 16.58
C THR A 268 19.60 10.63 15.55
N CYS A 269 19.83 9.62 14.72
CA CYS A 269 18.86 9.10 13.77
C CYS A 269 18.27 7.79 14.31
N LYS A 270 16.93 7.70 14.41
CA LYS A 270 16.23 6.50 14.87
C LYS A 270 15.17 6.09 13.87
N MET A 271 15.18 4.84 13.44
CA MET A 271 14.07 4.28 12.66
C MET A 271 12.90 3.96 13.59
N ILE A 272 11.73 4.50 13.28
CA ILE A 272 10.49 4.37 14.05
C ILE A 272 9.63 3.22 13.53
N SER A 273 9.54 3.11 12.21
CA SER A 273 8.80 2.04 11.56
C SER A 273 9.36 1.78 10.17
N SER A 274 9.06 0.60 9.66
CA SER A 274 9.57 0.14 8.38
C SER A 274 8.55 -0.81 7.75
N THR A 275 8.20 -0.58 6.49
CA THR A 275 7.34 -1.48 5.71
C THR A 275 8.00 -1.77 4.38
N ARG A 276 8.11 -3.06 4.04
CA ARG A 276 8.69 -3.52 2.77
C ARG A 276 7.83 -3.07 1.59
N HIS A 277 8.45 -2.84 0.43
CA HIS A 277 7.71 -2.75 -0.82
C HIS A 277 7.20 -4.15 -1.22
N TRP A 278 6.17 -4.23 -2.05
CA TRP A 278 5.71 -5.50 -2.63
C TRP A 278 5.38 -5.32 -4.11
N SER A 279 5.56 -6.39 -4.90
CA SER A 279 5.21 -6.41 -6.32
C SER A 279 5.07 -7.82 -6.85
N GLU A 280 4.16 -8.01 -7.80
CA GLU A 280 3.91 -9.29 -8.47
C GLU A 280 4.02 -9.21 -9.98
N ASN A 281 4.16 -10.37 -10.62
CA ASN A 281 4.13 -10.47 -12.07
C ASN A 281 2.68 -10.47 -12.57
N ILE A 282 2.28 -9.44 -13.31
CA ILE A 282 0.94 -9.31 -13.91
C ILE A 282 0.63 -10.41 -14.94
N ARG A 283 1.64 -11.10 -15.47
CA ARG A 283 1.49 -12.24 -16.39
C ARG A 283 1.45 -13.59 -15.66
N SER A 284 1.45 -13.61 -14.33
CA SER A 284 1.30 -14.85 -13.57
C SER A 284 -0.09 -15.45 -13.77
N TRP A 285 -0.19 -16.77 -13.67
CA TRP A 285 -1.44 -17.52 -13.79
C TRP A 285 -2.57 -16.98 -12.89
N ASN A 286 -2.21 -16.52 -11.68
CA ASN A 286 -3.16 -15.97 -10.72
C ASN A 286 -3.74 -14.61 -11.20
N TYR A 287 -2.88 -13.73 -11.71
CA TYR A 287 -3.29 -12.44 -12.27
C TYR A 287 -4.06 -12.60 -13.58
N GLU A 288 -3.70 -13.57 -14.42
CA GLU A 288 -4.45 -13.86 -15.65
C GLU A 288 -5.85 -14.41 -15.34
N ALA A 289 -5.99 -15.27 -14.32
CA ALA A 289 -7.29 -15.73 -13.84
C ALA A 289 -8.16 -14.55 -13.34
N ALA A 290 -7.57 -13.63 -12.58
CA ALA A 290 -8.26 -12.42 -12.10
C ALA A 290 -8.65 -11.48 -13.25
N ARG A 291 -7.77 -11.35 -14.26
CA ARG A 291 -8.03 -10.57 -15.48
C ARG A 291 -9.21 -11.12 -16.25
N ARG A 292 -9.21 -12.43 -16.55
CA ARG A 292 -10.34 -13.11 -17.23
C ARG A 292 -11.64 -12.98 -16.45
N ALA A 293 -11.59 -13.14 -15.12
CA ALA A 293 -12.76 -12.96 -14.26
C ALA A 293 -13.28 -11.52 -14.30
N THR A 294 -12.39 -10.53 -14.34
CA THR A 294 -12.75 -9.11 -14.45
C THR A 294 -13.44 -8.81 -15.78
N ILE A 295 -12.88 -9.29 -16.89
CA ILE A 295 -13.49 -9.15 -18.22
C ILE A 295 -14.85 -9.85 -18.26
N GLN A 296 -14.96 -11.05 -17.68
CA GLN A 296 -16.23 -11.79 -17.65
C GLN A 296 -17.33 -11.02 -16.90
N THR A 297 -17.00 -10.41 -15.76
CA THR A 297 -17.96 -9.71 -14.90
C THR A 297 -18.28 -8.31 -15.39
N TYR A 298 -17.26 -7.50 -15.67
CA TYR A 298 -17.42 -6.09 -15.98
C TYR A 298 -17.46 -5.78 -17.47
N LYS A 299 -17.13 -6.75 -18.33
CA LYS A 299 -16.99 -6.58 -19.80
C LYS A 299 -15.94 -5.56 -20.20
N GLU A 300 -14.97 -5.33 -19.32
CA GLU A 300 -13.91 -4.34 -19.48
C GLU A 300 -12.57 -4.97 -19.12
N GLU A 301 -11.52 -4.49 -19.79
CA GLU A 301 -10.14 -4.81 -19.47
C GLU A 301 -9.74 -4.12 -18.16
N PRO A 302 -9.27 -4.85 -17.13
CA PRO A 302 -8.82 -4.21 -15.89
C PRO A 302 -7.57 -3.36 -16.12
N SER A 303 -7.49 -2.22 -15.43
CA SER A 303 -6.23 -1.48 -15.32
C SER A 303 -5.33 -2.16 -14.27
N PHE A 304 -4.09 -2.48 -14.65
CA PHE A 304 -3.08 -2.95 -13.69
C PHE A 304 -2.40 -1.76 -13.04
N ILE A 305 -2.57 -1.61 -11.73
CA ILE A 305 -2.12 -0.43 -10.99
C ILE A 305 -1.17 -0.81 -9.84
N ARG A 306 -0.47 0.19 -9.33
CA ARG A 306 0.30 0.11 -8.08
C ARG A 306 -0.22 1.14 -7.10
N GLU A 307 0.14 0.96 -5.85
CA GLU A 307 -0.24 1.82 -4.74
C GLU A 307 1.00 2.61 -4.27
N ASP A 308 0.86 3.94 -4.15
CA ASP A 308 1.89 4.83 -3.58
C ASP A 308 1.84 4.87 -2.03
N ARG A 309 1.28 3.81 -1.44
CA ARG A 309 1.26 3.60 0.01
C ARG A 309 1.75 2.19 0.34
N PRO A 310 2.44 2.03 1.47
CA PRO A 310 2.77 0.71 1.97
C PRO A 310 1.53 -0.01 2.48
N VAL A 311 1.51 -1.32 2.28
CA VAL A 311 0.47 -2.20 2.80
C VAL A 311 1.14 -3.29 3.63
N THR A 312 1.11 -3.11 4.95
CA THR A 312 1.87 -3.94 5.91
C THR A 312 1.44 -5.40 5.89
N SER A 313 0.13 -5.66 5.81
CA SER A 313 -0.44 -7.01 5.69
C SER A 313 0.15 -7.79 4.52
N ILE A 314 0.05 -7.23 3.31
CA ILE A 314 0.57 -7.81 2.06
C ILE A 314 2.08 -8.04 2.14
N SER A 315 2.82 -7.05 2.64
CA SER A 315 4.28 -7.13 2.77
C SER A 315 4.71 -8.23 3.76
N THR A 316 3.92 -8.42 4.82
CA THR A 316 4.15 -9.46 5.84
C THR A 316 3.82 -10.85 5.30
N LEU A 317 2.72 -10.98 4.55
CA LEU A 317 2.35 -12.22 3.86
C LEU A 317 3.41 -12.63 2.84
N ASP A 318 3.86 -11.70 2.00
CA ASP A 318 4.89 -11.91 0.98
C ASP A 318 6.22 -12.35 1.62
N GLY A 319 6.73 -11.56 2.56
CA GLY A 319 8.01 -11.82 3.21
C GLY A 319 8.04 -13.09 4.06
N THR A 320 6.89 -13.56 4.55
CA THR A 320 6.83 -14.76 5.40
C THR A 320 6.49 -16.02 4.62
N LEU A 321 5.49 -15.97 3.73
CA LEU A 321 4.97 -17.15 3.05
C LEU A 321 5.58 -17.42 1.68
N GLU A 322 6.09 -16.38 1.01
CA GLU A 322 6.71 -16.49 -0.33
C GLU A 322 5.77 -17.18 -1.34
N LYS A 323 4.46 -16.92 -1.22
CA LYS A 323 3.41 -17.40 -2.13
C LYS A 323 2.98 -16.27 -3.04
N ASN A 324 2.48 -16.61 -4.23
CA ASN A 324 1.92 -15.60 -5.12
C ASN A 324 0.69 -14.93 -4.49
N ILE A 325 0.66 -13.60 -4.46
CA ILE A 325 -0.40 -12.80 -3.84
C ILE A 325 -1.17 -12.03 -4.92
N LEU A 326 -2.48 -12.20 -4.98
CA LEU A 326 -3.35 -11.34 -5.78
C LEU A 326 -3.97 -10.26 -4.89
N VAL A 327 -3.86 -9.00 -5.29
CA VAL A 327 -4.61 -7.90 -4.68
C VAL A 327 -5.71 -7.45 -5.65
N LEU A 328 -6.95 -7.84 -5.35
CA LEU A 328 -8.13 -7.66 -6.20
C LEU A 328 -9.14 -6.71 -5.52
N PRO A 329 -8.97 -5.39 -5.66
CA PRO A 329 -9.85 -4.41 -5.03
C PRO A 329 -11.28 -4.51 -5.59
N LEU A 330 -12.27 -4.39 -4.72
CA LEU A 330 -13.69 -4.42 -5.12
C LEU A 330 -14.33 -3.03 -5.15
N VAL A 331 -13.68 -2.03 -4.54
CA VAL A 331 -14.21 -0.68 -4.36
C VAL A 331 -13.43 0.32 -5.21
N GLY A 332 -14.02 1.47 -5.51
CA GLY A 332 -13.37 2.57 -6.22
C GLY A 332 -13.03 3.74 -5.29
N ASN A 333 -12.21 4.68 -5.76
CA ASN A 333 -11.70 5.83 -5.00
C ASN A 333 -12.78 6.67 -4.27
N GLY A 334 -14.03 6.68 -4.75
CA GLY A 334 -15.15 7.35 -4.07
C GLY A 334 -15.66 6.65 -2.78
N SER A 335 -15.09 5.51 -2.41
CA SER A 335 -15.54 4.72 -1.26
C SER A 335 -15.06 5.22 0.10
N LYS A 336 -14.07 6.13 0.13
CA LYS A 336 -13.53 6.72 1.37
C LYS A 336 -13.10 5.64 2.36
N THR A 337 -12.35 4.64 1.88
CA THR A 337 -12.00 3.45 2.65
C THR A 337 -11.27 3.81 3.94
N GLY A 338 -11.88 3.50 5.10
CA GLY A 338 -11.30 3.79 6.41
C GLY A 338 -11.29 5.28 6.77
N GLU A 339 -12.14 6.09 6.15
CA GLU A 339 -12.33 7.52 6.42
C GLU A 339 -13.80 7.86 6.76
N ALA A 340 -14.07 9.12 7.10
CA ALA A 340 -15.42 9.55 7.41
C ALA A 340 -16.36 9.44 6.20
N ASN A 341 -17.55 8.88 6.42
CA ASN A 341 -18.54 8.58 5.39
C ASN A 341 -18.12 7.45 4.44
N GLU A 342 -17.30 6.51 4.93
CA GLU A 342 -16.99 5.26 4.25
C GLU A 342 -18.24 4.59 3.69
N ASN A 343 -18.13 4.10 2.45
CA ASN A 343 -19.25 3.51 1.74
C ASN A 343 -18.82 2.53 0.65
N ILE A 344 -19.70 1.61 0.30
CA ILE A 344 -19.55 0.77 -0.89
C ILE A 344 -20.76 0.92 -1.81
N ALA A 345 -20.53 1.20 -3.09
CA ALA A 345 -21.60 1.29 -4.07
C ALA A 345 -22.22 -0.10 -4.34
N TYR A 346 -23.51 -0.15 -4.64
CA TYR A 346 -24.22 -1.40 -4.88
C TYR A 346 -23.58 -2.20 -6.03
N ARG A 347 -23.17 -1.50 -7.10
CA ARG A 347 -22.44 -2.12 -8.22
C ARG A 347 -21.18 -2.82 -7.73
N ASN A 348 -20.38 -2.16 -6.89
CA ASN A 348 -19.13 -2.70 -6.36
C ASN A 348 -19.38 -3.90 -5.43
N PHE A 349 -20.38 -3.83 -4.55
CA PHE A 349 -20.70 -4.96 -3.66
C PHE A 349 -21.23 -6.17 -4.45
N PHE A 350 -22.24 -5.99 -5.29
CA PHE A 350 -22.89 -7.10 -6.01
C PHE A 350 -22.03 -7.65 -7.15
N GLU A 351 -21.50 -6.80 -8.03
CA GLU A 351 -20.63 -7.25 -9.11
C GLU A 351 -19.27 -7.68 -8.59
N GLY A 352 -18.75 -7.08 -7.51
CA GLY A 352 -17.53 -7.54 -6.84
C GLY A 352 -17.68 -8.95 -6.26
N THR A 353 -18.84 -9.26 -5.67
CA THR A 353 -19.16 -10.63 -5.23
C THR A 353 -19.12 -11.61 -6.41
N LYS A 354 -19.70 -11.24 -7.56
CA LYS A 354 -19.65 -12.08 -8.78
C LYS A 354 -18.24 -12.20 -9.36
N LEU A 355 -17.45 -11.13 -9.32
CA LEU A 355 -16.05 -11.11 -9.74
C LEU A 355 -15.24 -12.14 -8.95
N LEU A 356 -15.37 -12.16 -7.63
CA LEU A 356 -14.68 -13.12 -6.79
C LEU A 356 -15.12 -14.57 -7.10
N ALA A 357 -16.41 -14.81 -7.34
CA ALA A 357 -16.89 -16.13 -7.78
C ALA A 357 -16.29 -16.53 -9.14
N ALA A 358 -16.30 -15.62 -10.11
CA ALA A 358 -15.69 -15.83 -11.42
C ALA A 358 -14.18 -16.08 -11.30
N TYR A 359 -13.48 -15.36 -10.43
CA TYR A 359 -12.06 -15.56 -10.16
C TYR A 359 -11.78 -16.99 -9.66
N LEU A 360 -12.55 -17.51 -8.69
CA LEU A 360 -12.37 -18.88 -8.22
C LEU A 360 -12.59 -19.92 -9.34
N ILE A 361 -13.55 -19.68 -10.24
CA ILE A 361 -13.80 -20.55 -11.39
C ILE A 361 -12.63 -20.50 -12.38
N GLN A 362 -12.16 -19.30 -12.73
CA GLN A 362 -11.02 -19.12 -13.64
C GLN A 362 -9.74 -19.72 -13.05
N LEU A 363 -9.54 -19.57 -11.74
CA LEU A 363 -8.37 -20.11 -11.04
C LEU A 363 -8.35 -21.64 -11.05
N ALA A 364 -9.51 -22.28 -10.97
CA ALA A 364 -9.62 -23.74 -11.06
C ALA A 364 -9.31 -24.29 -12.45
N GLN A 365 -9.40 -23.45 -13.49
CA GLN A 365 -9.08 -23.81 -14.88
C GLN A 365 -7.60 -23.62 -15.22
N VAL A 366 -6.81 -23.00 -14.35
CA VAL A 366 -5.36 -22.90 -14.55
C VAL A 366 -4.77 -24.31 -14.44
N ASP A 367 -4.11 -24.75 -15.51
CA ASP A 367 -3.44 -26.05 -15.57
C ASP A 367 -2.40 -26.17 -14.45
N ASP A 368 -2.28 -27.35 -13.86
CA ASP A 368 -1.32 -27.61 -12.78
C ASP A 368 0.15 -27.48 -13.22
N VAL A 369 0.43 -27.43 -14.53
CA VAL A 369 1.77 -27.17 -15.09
C VAL A 369 2.15 -25.68 -15.01
N GLU A 370 1.17 -24.77 -15.03
CA GLU A 370 1.39 -23.32 -14.91
C GLU A 370 1.48 -22.84 -13.47
N LYS A 371 1.00 -23.65 -12.51
CA LYS A 371 1.22 -23.46 -11.08
C LYS A 371 2.59 -24.03 -10.77
N PRO A 372 3.60 -23.23 -10.35
CA PRO A 372 4.87 -23.81 -9.96
C PRO A 372 4.61 -24.87 -8.88
N ASN A 373 5.14 -26.08 -9.08
CA ASN A 373 5.30 -27.04 -8.01
C ASN A 373 6.22 -26.37 -6.97
N ILE A 374 5.62 -25.87 -5.89
CA ILE A 374 6.34 -25.24 -4.78
C ILE A 374 7.01 -26.33 -3.96
#